data_AF-A0A0C2NMB7-F1
#
_entry.id   AF-A0A0C2NMB7-F1
#
_cell.length_a   1.000
_cell.length_b   1.000
_cell.length_c   1.000
_cell.angle_alpha   90.00
_cell.angle_beta   90.00
_cell.angle_gamma   90.00
#
_symmetry.space_group_name_H-M   'P 1'
#
loop_
_entity.id
_entity.type
_entity.pdbx_description
1 polymer ?
#
loop_
_entity_poly.entity_id
_entity_poly.type
_entity_poly.pdbx_seq_one_letter_code
_entity_poly.pdbx_strand_id
1 'polypeptide(L)'
;MEEIKRRIDKIIIYGLVITSNDKGKNINQIYSEARLQKIVGDSLEQFVFEGFGLDIMEWFNSDEGNVERCTNVNLEGDPFYLCEDMDSQEELFICYDCFLHSGNLNHQYIPCESTNIEMSCGCGSLNTSECHATCSKHFKTYGSEVLPETFLNKFSYIIQYCCELLAELCTNDHSVLDNHMEAMLEAYVGLVGLNATSNIFNNRKITSLNHAIDFNARKSCLIVLNDDIHDLGEFIECFSETLNICRQSAQAAERDMYEHGYACIRYLFDAAGCQRAKESIEQLPVTSQKFIDSILCGSRRF
;
A
#
# COMPACT_ATOMS: atom_id res chain seq x y z
N MET A 1 -4.84 20.87 -2.98
CA MET A 1 -4.81 19.72 -2.07
C MET A 1 -5.84 18.67 -2.44
N GLU A 2 -7.15 18.98 -2.42
CA GLU A 2 -8.22 18.00 -2.76
C GLU A 2 -8.04 17.28 -4.12
N GLU A 3 -7.61 18.01 -5.15
CA GLU A 3 -7.34 17.38 -6.45
C GLU A 3 -6.24 16.31 -6.38
N ILE A 4 -5.19 16.57 -5.59
CA ILE A 4 -4.07 15.64 -5.41
C ILE A 4 -4.55 14.39 -4.68
N LYS A 5 -5.33 14.57 -3.59
CA LYS A 5 -5.93 13.45 -2.84
C LYS A 5 -6.78 12.57 -3.75
N ARG A 6 -7.73 13.17 -4.48
CA ARG A 6 -8.59 12.47 -5.44
C ARG A 6 -7.81 11.69 -6.50
N ARG A 7 -6.67 12.22 -6.94
CA ARG A 7 -5.82 11.54 -7.93
C ARG A 7 -5.06 10.36 -7.32
N ILE A 8 -4.55 10.51 -6.09
CA ILE A 8 -3.93 9.41 -5.35
C ILE A 8 -4.95 8.30 -5.09
N ASP A 9 -6.15 8.65 -4.63
CA ASP A 9 -7.27 7.72 -4.42
C ASP A 9 -7.57 6.92 -5.67
N LYS A 10 -7.62 7.59 -6.82
CA LYS A 10 -7.86 6.95 -8.12
C LYS A 10 -6.72 5.98 -8.48
N ILE A 11 -5.46 6.31 -8.19
CA ILE A 11 -4.33 5.41 -8.41
C ILE A 11 -4.44 4.17 -7.52
N ILE A 12 -4.73 4.36 -6.23
CA ILE A 12 -4.90 3.26 -5.26
C ILE A 12 -6.05 2.35 -5.69
N ILE A 13 -7.23 2.92 -5.98
CA ILE A 13 -8.42 2.16 -6.40
C ILE A 13 -8.14 1.40 -7.70
N TYR A 14 -7.51 2.02 -8.71
CA TYR A 14 -7.15 1.29 -9.92
C TYR A 14 -6.19 0.15 -9.64
N GLY A 15 -5.21 0.37 -8.76
CA GLY A 15 -4.31 -0.68 -8.31
C GLY A 15 -5.08 -1.88 -7.75
N LEU A 16 -5.98 -1.61 -6.81
CA LEU A 16 -6.83 -2.63 -6.19
C LEU A 16 -7.76 -3.33 -7.18
N VAL A 17 -8.32 -2.61 -8.15
CA VAL A 17 -9.19 -3.19 -9.19
C VAL A 17 -8.38 -4.09 -10.14
N ILE A 18 -7.19 -3.65 -10.55
CA ILE A 18 -6.31 -4.43 -11.44
C ILE A 18 -5.84 -5.70 -10.74
N THR A 19 -5.42 -5.62 -9.47
CA THR A 19 -5.01 -6.81 -8.70
C THR A 19 -6.19 -7.73 -8.43
N SER A 20 -7.36 -7.20 -8.06
CA SER A 20 -8.55 -8.02 -7.80
C SER A 20 -9.09 -8.75 -9.03
N ASN A 21 -8.86 -8.23 -10.23
CA ASN A 21 -9.23 -8.88 -11.50
C ASN A 21 -8.17 -9.87 -12.01
N ASP A 22 -7.07 -10.06 -11.28
CA ASP A 22 -6.09 -11.06 -11.64
C ASP A 22 -6.65 -12.47 -11.44
N LYS A 23 -6.35 -13.37 -12.39
CA LYS A 23 -6.83 -14.76 -12.38
C LYS A 23 -5.88 -15.71 -11.63
N GLY A 24 -4.79 -15.19 -11.08
CA GLY A 24 -3.87 -15.94 -10.23
C GLY A 24 -4.61 -16.51 -9.03
N LYS A 25 -4.22 -17.73 -8.63
CA LYS A 25 -4.81 -18.39 -7.45
C LYS A 25 -4.13 -18.00 -6.15
N ASN A 26 -2.88 -17.53 -6.22
CA ASN A 26 -2.09 -17.23 -5.05
C ASN A 26 -2.20 -15.74 -4.70
N ILE A 27 -2.94 -15.45 -3.61
CA ILE A 27 -3.13 -14.09 -3.10
C ILE A 27 -1.79 -13.39 -2.85
N ASN A 28 -0.78 -14.09 -2.32
CA ASN A 28 0.55 -13.50 -2.06
C ASN A 28 1.28 -13.10 -3.34
N GLN A 29 0.96 -13.70 -4.48
CA GLN A 29 1.51 -13.29 -5.77
C GLN A 29 0.71 -12.11 -6.37
N ILE A 30 -0.62 -12.14 -6.23
CA ILE A 30 -1.53 -11.09 -6.72
C ILE A 30 -1.25 -9.75 -6.00
N TYR A 31 -0.98 -9.81 -4.70
CA TYR A 31 -0.66 -8.68 -3.84
C TYR A 31 0.81 -8.64 -3.44
N SER A 32 1.70 -9.24 -4.24
CA SER A 32 3.14 -9.17 -3.98
C SER A 32 3.62 -7.72 -4.02
N GLU A 33 4.58 -7.39 -3.17
CA GLU A 33 5.19 -6.06 -3.08
C GLU A 33 5.67 -5.57 -4.45
N ALA A 34 6.43 -6.39 -5.19
CA ALA A 34 6.91 -6.04 -6.52
C ALA A 34 5.78 -5.69 -7.51
N ARG A 35 4.62 -6.36 -7.39
CA ARG A 35 3.46 -6.09 -8.23
C ARG A 35 2.71 -4.84 -7.82
N LEU A 36 2.50 -4.63 -6.52
CA LEU A 36 1.89 -3.41 -5.99
C LEU A 36 2.76 -2.18 -6.28
N GLN A 37 4.08 -2.31 -6.13
CA GLN A 37 5.05 -1.31 -6.53
C GLN A 37 4.87 -0.95 -8.02
N LYS A 38 4.82 -1.95 -8.89
CA LYS A 38 4.64 -1.72 -10.33
C LYS A 38 3.32 -1.03 -10.70
N ILE A 39 2.23 -1.35 -10.01
CA ILE A 39 0.90 -0.84 -10.39
C ILE A 39 0.60 0.50 -9.69
N VAL A 40 0.88 0.59 -8.40
CA VAL A 40 0.57 1.75 -7.56
C VAL A 40 1.78 2.65 -7.42
N GLY A 41 2.95 2.08 -7.07
CA GLY A 41 4.21 2.82 -6.88
C GLY A 41 4.64 3.57 -8.13
N ASP A 42 4.81 2.89 -9.26
CA ASP A 42 5.21 3.51 -10.54
C ASP A 42 4.18 4.57 -10.99
N SER A 43 2.89 4.33 -10.75
CA SER A 43 1.82 5.29 -11.06
C SER A 43 1.87 6.55 -10.17
N LEU A 44 2.19 6.39 -8.89
CA LEU A 44 2.40 7.50 -7.96
C LEU A 44 3.66 8.29 -8.32
N GLU A 45 4.76 7.60 -8.66
CA GLU A 45 6.00 8.22 -9.12
C GLU A 45 5.75 9.04 -10.39
N GLN A 46 5.11 8.44 -11.41
CA GLN A 46 4.72 9.18 -12.61
C GLN A 46 3.83 10.37 -12.27
N PHE A 47 2.88 10.21 -11.34
CA PHE A 47 2.02 11.30 -10.90
C PHE A 47 2.80 12.41 -10.21
N VAL A 48 3.84 12.13 -9.42
CA VAL A 48 4.70 13.16 -8.80
C VAL A 48 5.27 14.08 -9.88
N PHE A 49 5.85 13.51 -10.94
CA PHE A 49 6.51 14.27 -12.02
C PHE A 49 5.57 14.80 -13.11
N GLU A 50 4.29 14.44 -13.10
CA GLU A 50 3.35 14.94 -14.12
C GLU A 50 3.24 16.47 -14.14
N GLY A 51 3.42 17.06 -15.31
CA GLY A 51 3.40 18.51 -15.53
C GLY A 51 4.75 19.19 -15.33
N PHE A 52 5.80 18.41 -15.05
CA PHE A 52 7.18 18.87 -14.94
C PHE A 52 8.03 18.31 -16.09
N GLY A 53 9.15 18.98 -16.40
CA GLY A 53 10.08 18.53 -17.43
C GLY A 53 10.82 17.26 -17.02
N LEU A 54 11.37 16.54 -18.00
CA LEU A 54 12.23 15.37 -17.76
C LEU A 54 13.41 15.72 -16.84
N ASP A 55 13.93 16.95 -16.95
CA ASP A 55 15.03 17.47 -16.13
C ASP A 55 14.78 17.28 -14.62
N ILE A 56 13.55 17.49 -14.12
CA ILE A 56 13.24 17.34 -12.69
C ILE A 56 13.22 15.86 -12.28
N MET A 57 12.76 14.99 -13.18
CA MET A 57 12.78 13.54 -12.94
C MET A 57 14.21 12.98 -13.01
N GLU A 58 14.99 13.43 -13.99
CA GLU A 58 16.41 13.10 -14.11
C GLU A 58 17.18 13.59 -12.89
N TRP A 59 16.94 14.83 -12.44
CA TRP A 59 17.55 15.39 -11.24
C TRP A 59 17.14 14.64 -9.97
N PHE A 60 15.86 14.26 -9.83
CA PHE A 60 15.40 13.49 -8.66
C PHE A 60 16.03 12.09 -8.61
N ASN A 61 16.24 11.48 -9.78
CA ASN A 61 16.88 10.17 -9.91
C ASN A 61 18.40 10.23 -10.01
N SER A 62 18.99 11.43 -10.08
CA SER A 62 20.43 11.61 -10.13
C SER A 62 21.01 11.66 -8.73
N ASP A 63 22.31 11.35 -8.64
CA ASP A 63 23.04 11.52 -7.39
C ASP A 63 23.22 13.01 -7.02
N GLU A 64 22.89 13.95 -7.91
CA GLU A 64 22.94 15.40 -7.63
C GLU A 64 21.81 15.83 -6.69
N GLY A 65 20.67 15.14 -6.78
CA GLY A 65 19.54 15.28 -5.87
C GLY A 65 19.80 14.70 -4.48
N ASN A 66 20.75 13.76 -4.34
CA ASN A 66 21.04 13.11 -3.06
C ASN A 66 21.33 14.13 -1.97
N VAL A 67 20.88 13.84 -0.75
CA VAL A 67 21.19 14.68 0.40
C VAL A 67 22.69 14.83 0.55
N GLU A 68 23.14 16.03 0.93
CA GLU A 68 24.56 16.32 1.22
C GLU A 68 25.11 15.42 2.33
N ARG A 69 24.23 14.73 3.06
CA ARG A 69 24.55 13.78 4.10
C ARG A 69 24.12 12.37 3.70
N CYS A 70 24.96 11.39 4.02
CA CYS A 70 24.61 9.99 3.91
C CYS A 70 23.46 9.62 4.85
N THR A 71 22.41 9.02 4.31
CA THR A 71 21.23 8.52 5.06
C THR A 71 21.36 7.07 5.48
N ASN A 72 22.49 6.42 5.19
CA ASN A 72 22.69 5.02 5.55
C ASN A 72 22.66 4.85 7.07
N VAL A 73 21.76 3.99 7.54
CA VAL A 73 21.71 3.53 8.94
C VAL A 73 22.40 2.18 8.98
N ASN A 74 23.48 2.08 9.77
CA ASN A 74 24.19 0.83 9.94
C ASN A 74 23.40 -0.07 10.91
N LEU A 75 23.07 -1.28 10.47
CA LEU A 75 22.40 -2.32 11.25
C LEU A 75 23.42 -3.14 12.06
N GLU A 76 22.94 -3.99 12.96
CA GLU A 76 23.82 -4.89 13.72
C GLU A 76 24.67 -5.76 12.76
N GLY A 77 25.99 -5.79 13.00
CA GLY A 77 26.95 -6.49 12.15
C GLY A 77 27.41 -5.73 10.90
N ASP A 78 26.83 -4.56 10.60
CA ASP A 78 27.32 -3.74 9.49
C ASP A 78 28.69 -3.14 9.82
N PRO A 79 29.64 -3.18 8.86
CA PRO A 79 30.95 -2.56 9.03
C PRO A 79 30.86 -1.04 8.91
N PHE A 80 31.52 -0.35 9.84
CA PHE A 80 31.72 1.09 9.79
C PHE A 80 33.15 1.47 10.15
N TYR A 81 33.53 2.72 9.87
CA TYR A 81 34.90 3.20 10.03
C TYR A 81 34.94 4.48 10.86
N LEU A 82 35.81 4.49 11.86
CA LEU A 82 36.14 5.68 12.66
C LEU A 82 37.45 6.28 12.15
N CYS A 83 37.46 7.58 11.86
CA CYS A 83 38.68 8.29 11.46
C CYS A 83 39.46 8.71 12.71
N GLU A 84 40.65 8.18 12.92
CA GLU A 84 41.50 8.58 14.07
C GLU A 84 42.09 9.99 13.90
N ASP A 85 42.22 10.45 12.65
CA ASP A 85 42.85 11.75 12.34
C ASP A 85 41.91 12.96 12.55
N MET A 86 40.64 12.75 12.89
CA MET A 86 39.72 13.85 13.18
C MET A 86 39.76 14.19 14.68
N ASP A 87 40.24 15.38 15.02
CA ASP A 87 40.32 15.92 16.39
C ASP A 87 38.95 16.44 16.89
N SER A 88 37.86 15.80 16.46
CA SER A 88 36.51 16.13 16.92
C SER A 88 36.20 15.37 18.20
N GLN A 89 35.72 16.09 19.22
CA GLN A 89 35.16 15.47 20.42
C GLN A 89 33.91 14.60 20.14
N GLU A 90 33.38 14.68 18.91
CA GLU A 90 32.31 13.82 18.41
C GLU A 90 32.92 12.70 17.56
N GLU A 91 32.66 11.45 17.95
CA GLU A 91 33.03 10.26 17.18
C GLU A 91 32.22 10.23 15.87
N LEU A 92 32.85 10.68 14.78
CA LEU A 92 32.27 10.57 13.44
C LEU A 92 32.56 9.19 12.86
N PHE A 93 31.51 8.40 12.69
CA PHE A 93 31.56 7.13 11.98
C PHE A 93 31.02 7.28 10.56
N ILE A 94 31.67 6.63 9.60
CA ILE A 94 31.22 6.57 8.21
C ILE A 94 30.91 5.12 7.83
N CYS A 95 29.84 4.90 7.06
CA CYS A 95 29.53 3.57 6.54
C CYS A 95 30.59 3.12 5.53
N TYR A 96 30.66 1.81 5.29
CA TYR A 96 31.62 1.23 4.33
C TYR A 96 31.56 1.89 2.94
N ASP A 97 30.37 2.16 2.42
CA ASP A 97 30.24 2.79 1.10
C ASP A 97 30.78 4.22 1.08
N CYS A 98 30.55 5.01 2.13
CA CYS A 98 31.13 6.35 2.25
C CYS A 98 32.65 6.32 2.40
N PHE A 99 33.17 5.34 3.15
CA PHE A 99 34.60 5.13 3.32
C PHE A 99 35.30 4.87 1.98
N LEU A 100 34.76 3.97 1.14
CA LEU A 100 35.30 3.64 -0.18
C LEU A 100 35.39 4.85 -1.13
N HIS A 101 34.49 5.82 -0.96
CA HIS A 101 34.40 7.01 -1.80
C HIS A 101 34.99 8.26 -1.13
N SER A 102 35.58 8.11 0.06
CA SER A 102 36.19 9.23 0.76
C SER A 102 37.50 9.62 0.07
N GLY A 103 37.76 10.93 -0.04
CA GLY A 103 39.05 11.43 -0.54
C GLY A 103 40.21 11.18 0.45
N ASN A 104 39.90 10.59 1.61
CA ASN A 104 40.76 10.46 2.77
C ASN A 104 41.32 9.05 2.92
N LEU A 105 41.49 8.27 1.85
CA LEU A 105 42.14 6.94 1.94
C LEU A 105 43.52 6.95 2.62
N ASN A 106 44.12 8.14 2.80
CA ASN A 106 45.39 8.36 3.49
C ASN A 106 45.24 8.56 5.01
N HIS A 107 44.04 8.73 5.54
CA HIS A 107 43.80 8.82 6.98
C HIS A 107 43.83 7.44 7.63
N GLN A 108 44.13 7.40 8.92
CA GLN A 108 44.02 6.19 9.73
C GLN A 108 42.56 5.96 10.12
N TYR A 109 42.04 4.80 9.73
CA TYR A 109 40.69 4.37 10.06
C TYR A 109 40.71 3.09 10.87
N ILE A 110 39.89 3.04 11.92
CA ILE A 110 39.62 1.83 12.67
C ILE A 110 38.34 1.20 12.12
N PRO A 111 38.39 -0.03 11.59
CA PRO A 111 37.19 -0.78 11.25
C PRO A 111 36.49 -1.20 12.54
N CYS A 112 35.18 -1.01 12.57
CA CYS A 112 34.32 -1.39 13.67
C CYS A 112 33.10 -2.14 13.13
N GLU A 113 32.49 -2.95 13.99
CA GLU A 113 31.23 -3.64 13.72
C GLU A 113 30.14 -3.08 14.63
N SER A 114 28.97 -2.78 14.08
CA SER A 114 27.87 -2.23 14.87
C SER A 114 27.34 -3.25 15.86
N THR A 115 27.28 -2.89 17.15
CA THR A 115 26.94 -3.79 18.26
C THR A 115 25.50 -3.65 18.79
N ASN A 116 24.54 -3.12 18.00
CA ASN A 116 23.11 -2.89 18.31
C ASN A 116 22.64 -1.42 18.44
N ILE A 117 23.35 -0.45 17.86
CA ILE A 117 22.84 0.93 17.82
C ILE A 117 22.56 1.29 16.37
N GLU A 118 21.34 1.76 16.10
CA GLU A 118 20.96 2.39 14.83
C GLU A 118 21.80 3.65 14.64
N MET A 119 22.97 3.46 14.04
CA MET A 119 23.99 4.49 13.87
C MET A 119 23.89 5.03 12.44
N SER A 120 23.50 6.29 12.30
CA SER A 120 23.43 6.98 11.00
C SER A 120 24.78 7.51 10.57
N CYS A 121 25.24 7.19 9.36
CA CYS A 121 26.51 7.68 8.81
C CYS A 121 26.71 9.20 9.01
N GLY A 122 27.90 9.60 9.45
CA GLY A 122 28.31 10.98 9.66
C GLY A 122 28.80 11.71 8.40
N CYS A 123 28.97 10.98 7.29
CA CYS A 123 29.42 11.55 6.02
C CYS A 123 28.47 12.68 5.58
N GLY A 124 29.02 13.88 5.39
CA GLY A 124 28.26 15.06 4.97
C GLY A 124 27.52 15.82 6.07
N SER A 125 27.77 15.50 7.33
CA SER A 125 27.32 16.33 8.45
C SER A 125 28.09 17.65 8.48
N LEU A 126 27.43 18.76 8.15
CA LEU A 126 28.01 20.12 8.07
C LEU A 126 28.51 20.68 9.42
N ASN A 127 28.27 19.97 10.52
CA ASN A 127 28.64 20.45 11.85
C ASN A 127 30.14 20.38 12.14
N THR A 128 30.92 19.70 11.31
CA THR A 128 32.38 19.74 11.40
C THR A 128 32.92 20.75 10.42
N SER A 129 33.36 21.90 10.94
CA SER A 129 33.99 23.00 10.20
C SER A 129 35.33 22.63 9.55
N GLU A 130 35.71 21.36 9.58
CA GLU A 130 36.99 20.87 9.09
C GLU A 130 36.78 20.19 7.75
N CYS A 131 37.55 20.67 6.77
CA CYS A 131 37.53 20.21 5.39
C CYS A 131 37.59 18.68 5.34
N HIS A 132 36.85 18.06 4.42
CA HIS A 132 36.88 16.62 4.10
C HIS A 132 35.85 15.69 4.77
N ALA A 133 34.77 16.21 5.37
CA ALA A 133 33.68 15.38 5.93
C ALA A 133 32.75 14.73 4.88
N THR A 134 32.87 15.08 3.59
CA THR A 134 32.03 14.57 2.50
C THR A 134 32.81 13.62 1.58
N CYS A 135 32.27 12.44 1.30
CA CYS A 135 32.80 11.58 0.25
C CYS A 135 32.38 12.06 -1.15
N SER A 136 32.97 11.53 -2.23
CA SER A 136 32.65 11.96 -3.60
C SER A 136 31.17 11.78 -3.98
N LYS A 137 30.47 10.83 -3.34
CA LYS A 137 29.02 10.61 -3.53
C LYS A 137 28.14 11.66 -2.85
N HIS A 138 28.63 12.31 -1.80
CA HIS A 138 27.90 13.30 -1.02
C HIS A 138 28.48 14.72 -1.19
N PHE A 139 29.46 14.89 -2.07
CA PHE A 139 30.04 16.17 -2.40
C PHE A 139 29.17 16.88 -3.42
N LYS A 140 28.43 17.91 -3.00
CA LYS A 140 27.71 18.79 -3.94
C LYS A 140 28.59 19.92 -4.43
N THR A 141 28.66 20.08 -5.75
CA THR A 141 29.12 21.33 -6.36
C THR A 141 28.06 22.39 -6.09
N TYR A 142 28.46 23.55 -5.57
CA TYR A 142 27.57 24.68 -5.27
C TYR A 142 26.98 25.25 -6.57
N GLY A 143 25.90 24.62 -7.02
CA GLY A 143 25.08 25.00 -8.15
C GLY A 143 23.69 24.40 -7.93
N SER A 144 23.01 24.83 -6.87
CA SER A 144 21.70 24.27 -6.55
C SER A 144 20.71 24.69 -7.64
N GLU A 145 20.30 23.73 -8.46
CA GLU A 145 19.05 23.88 -9.20
C GLU A 145 17.95 24.06 -8.17
N VAL A 146 17.31 25.24 -8.19
CA VAL A 146 16.17 25.51 -7.33
C VAL A 146 14.98 24.80 -7.94
N LEU A 147 14.53 23.72 -7.29
CA LEU A 147 13.31 23.02 -7.69
C LEU A 147 12.14 24.01 -7.79
N PRO A 148 11.27 23.91 -8.81
CA PRO A 148 10.12 24.77 -8.91
C PRO A 148 9.25 24.67 -7.65
N GLU A 149 8.83 25.82 -7.11
CA GLU A 149 7.96 25.87 -5.94
C GLU A 149 6.66 25.07 -6.15
N THR A 150 6.15 25.04 -7.37
CA THR A 150 4.98 24.25 -7.77
C THR A 150 5.21 22.74 -7.64
N PHE A 151 6.42 22.25 -7.93
CA PHE A 151 6.83 20.86 -7.72
C PHE A 151 6.87 20.54 -6.23
N LEU A 152 7.59 21.35 -5.45
CA LEU A 152 7.74 21.16 -4.01
C LEU A 152 6.38 21.15 -3.29
N ASN A 153 5.48 22.06 -3.65
CA ASN A 153 4.13 22.09 -3.11
C ASN A 153 3.33 20.83 -3.45
N LYS A 154 3.37 20.37 -4.71
CA LYS A 154 2.69 19.14 -5.12
C LYS A 154 3.26 17.92 -4.40
N PHE A 155 4.59 17.78 -4.38
CA PHE A 155 5.28 16.69 -3.70
C PHE A 155 4.95 16.66 -2.20
N SER A 156 4.99 17.81 -1.53
CA SER A 156 4.64 17.93 -0.11
C SER A 156 3.21 17.47 0.16
N TYR A 157 2.24 17.85 -0.69
CA TYR A 157 0.86 17.38 -0.54
C TYR A 157 0.70 15.88 -0.77
N ILE A 158 1.47 15.29 -1.70
CA ILE A 158 1.47 13.84 -1.94
C ILE A 158 2.00 13.13 -0.69
N ILE A 159 3.18 13.51 -0.20
CA ILE A 159 3.79 12.92 1.01
C ILE A 159 2.87 13.08 2.22
N GLN A 160 2.33 14.28 2.43
CA GLN A 160 1.39 14.54 3.51
C GLN A 160 0.21 13.57 3.47
N TYR A 161 -0.41 13.39 2.31
CA TYR A 161 -1.56 12.49 2.20
C TYR A 161 -1.19 11.01 2.38
N CYS A 162 -0.04 10.58 1.86
CA CYS A 162 0.47 9.23 2.13
C CYS A 162 0.72 9.00 3.63
N CYS A 163 1.23 10.00 4.35
CA CYS A 163 1.39 9.95 5.80
C CYS A 163 0.05 9.92 6.55
N GLU A 164 -0.98 10.62 6.06
CA GLU A 164 -2.35 10.54 6.62
C GLU A 164 -2.88 9.09 6.50
N LEU A 165 -2.76 8.47 5.33
CA LEU A 165 -3.15 7.07 5.13
C LEU A 165 -2.33 6.09 5.98
N LEU A 166 -1.03 6.31 6.11
CA LEU A 166 -0.16 5.50 6.97
C LEU A 166 -0.55 5.64 8.44
N ALA A 167 -0.89 6.84 8.88
CA ALA A 167 -1.36 7.07 10.25
C ALA A 167 -2.64 6.29 10.54
N GLU A 168 -3.59 6.27 9.59
CA GLU A 168 -4.82 5.47 9.69
C GLU A 168 -4.53 3.97 9.76
N LEU A 169 -3.61 3.47 8.92
CA LEU A 169 -3.13 2.08 8.94
C LEU A 169 -2.51 1.68 10.29
N CYS A 170 -1.79 2.58 10.93
CA CYS A 170 -1.12 2.33 12.22
C CYS A 170 -2.06 2.48 13.43
N THR A 171 -3.34 2.81 13.24
CA THR A 171 -4.29 2.85 14.35
C THR A 171 -4.67 1.46 14.83
N ASN A 172 -4.98 1.31 16.12
CA ASN A 172 -5.51 0.06 16.67
C ASN A 172 -6.97 -0.21 16.23
N ASP A 173 -7.64 0.80 15.65
CA ASP A 173 -9.02 0.71 15.20
C ASP A 173 -9.06 0.56 13.68
N HIS A 174 -9.06 -0.68 13.21
CA HIS A 174 -9.11 -1.01 11.79
C HIS A 174 -10.33 -0.40 11.06
N SER A 175 -11.40 -0.06 11.78
CA SER A 175 -12.58 0.57 11.18
C SER A 175 -12.27 1.96 10.62
N VAL A 176 -11.24 2.65 11.11
CA VAL A 176 -10.83 3.97 10.59
C VAL A 176 -10.44 3.86 9.12
N LEU A 177 -9.53 2.93 8.82
CA LEU A 177 -9.09 2.70 7.45
C LEU A 177 -10.21 2.10 6.60
N ASP A 178 -10.99 1.15 7.13
CA ASP A 178 -12.10 0.55 6.39
C ASP A 178 -13.11 1.61 5.94
N ASN A 179 -13.51 2.50 6.86
CA ASN A 179 -14.43 3.60 6.56
C ASN A 179 -13.85 4.57 5.52
N HIS A 180 -12.54 4.86 5.58
CA HIS A 180 -11.86 5.69 4.58
C HIS A 180 -11.91 5.00 3.21
N MET A 181 -11.51 3.73 3.14
CA MET A 181 -11.52 2.95 1.90
C MET A 181 -12.93 2.86 1.29
N GLU A 182 -13.96 2.68 2.12
CA GLU A 182 -15.35 2.73 1.67
C GLU A 182 -15.71 4.09 1.08
N ALA A 183 -15.38 5.20 1.77
CA ALA A 183 -15.63 6.55 1.27
C ALA A 183 -14.92 6.81 -0.08
N MET A 184 -13.67 6.34 -0.20
CA MET A 184 -12.87 6.45 -1.42
C MET A 184 -13.52 5.70 -2.58
N LEU A 185 -13.96 4.46 -2.35
CA LEU A 185 -14.65 3.64 -3.33
C LEU A 185 -16.00 4.24 -3.72
N GLU A 186 -16.78 4.73 -2.76
CA GLU A 186 -18.05 5.40 -3.04
C GLU A 186 -17.87 6.63 -3.91
N ALA A 187 -16.86 7.46 -3.63
CA ALA A 187 -16.53 8.64 -4.42
C ALA A 187 -16.12 8.25 -5.86
N TYR A 188 -15.25 7.26 -6.03
CA TYR A 188 -14.83 6.77 -7.33
C TYR A 188 -16.01 6.23 -8.15
N VAL A 189 -16.84 5.42 -7.52
CA VAL A 189 -18.01 4.83 -8.18
C VAL A 189 -19.05 5.88 -8.54
N GLY A 190 -19.23 6.91 -7.71
CA GLY A 190 -20.03 8.08 -8.05
C GLY A 190 -19.51 8.76 -9.32
N LEU A 191 -18.20 9.00 -9.41
CA LEU A 191 -17.55 9.62 -10.56
C LEU A 191 -17.66 8.77 -11.84
N VAL A 192 -17.38 7.46 -11.77
CA VAL A 192 -17.46 6.56 -12.93
C VAL A 192 -18.90 6.34 -13.36
N GLY A 193 -19.82 6.19 -12.40
CA GLY A 193 -21.25 6.02 -12.66
C GLY A 193 -21.90 7.22 -13.36
N LEU A 194 -21.42 8.43 -13.09
CA LEU A 194 -21.86 9.64 -13.80
C LEU A 194 -21.40 9.68 -15.27
N ASN A 195 -20.23 9.10 -15.57
CA ASN A 195 -19.65 9.08 -16.90
C ASN A 195 -20.09 7.87 -17.75
N ALA A 196 -20.58 6.81 -17.11
CA ALA A 196 -21.26 5.72 -17.77
C ALA A 196 -22.65 6.20 -18.21
N THR A 197 -22.73 6.88 -19.37
CA THR A 197 -23.99 7.20 -20.06
C THR A 197 -24.93 6.02 -19.96
N SER A 198 -26.02 6.19 -19.20
CA SER A 198 -26.96 5.13 -18.84
C SER A 198 -27.74 4.63 -20.06
N ASN A 199 -27.09 3.85 -20.91
CA ASN A 199 -27.73 3.36 -22.13
C ASN A 199 -28.69 2.19 -21.88
N ILE A 200 -28.84 1.72 -20.62
CA ILE A 200 -29.56 0.48 -20.32
C ILE A 200 -30.91 0.71 -19.57
N PHE A 201 -31.15 1.87 -18.93
CA PHE A 201 -32.31 2.01 -18.02
C PHE A 201 -33.15 3.30 -18.13
N ASN A 202 -33.31 3.87 -19.32
CA ASN A 202 -34.13 5.09 -19.49
C ASN A 202 -35.65 4.96 -19.22
N ASN A 203 -36.17 3.84 -18.71
CA ASN A 203 -37.60 3.68 -18.43
C ASN A 203 -37.98 3.22 -17.01
N ARG A 204 -37.05 3.09 -16.06
CA ARG A 204 -37.42 2.81 -14.65
C ARG A 204 -37.21 4.04 -13.79
N LYS A 205 -38.34 4.68 -13.43
CA LYS A 205 -38.42 5.74 -12.43
C LYS A 205 -37.84 5.20 -11.11
N ILE A 206 -36.62 5.62 -10.77
CA ILE A 206 -35.96 5.23 -9.51
C ILE A 206 -36.72 5.92 -8.38
N THR A 207 -37.52 5.17 -7.62
CA THR A 207 -38.15 5.65 -6.38
C THR A 207 -37.14 5.62 -5.25
N SER A 208 -37.28 6.47 -4.23
CA SER A 208 -36.37 6.55 -3.08
C SER A 208 -36.19 5.21 -2.33
N LEU A 209 -37.19 4.33 -2.38
CA LEU A 209 -37.12 2.95 -1.86
C LEU A 209 -36.08 2.09 -2.61
N ASN A 210 -35.90 2.33 -3.91
CA ASN A 210 -34.88 1.64 -4.70
C ASN A 210 -33.48 2.07 -4.28
N HIS A 211 -33.29 3.25 -3.69
CA HIS A 211 -31.96 3.70 -3.28
C HIS A 211 -31.41 2.87 -2.11
N ALA A 212 -32.27 2.50 -1.15
CA ALA A 212 -31.89 1.62 -0.03
C ALA A 212 -31.71 0.15 -0.48
N ILE A 213 -32.57 -0.31 -1.39
CA ILE A 213 -32.44 -1.66 -1.99
C ILE A 213 -31.19 -1.76 -2.84
N ASP A 214 -30.84 -0.73 -3.61
CA ASP A 214 -29.66 -0.68 -4.46
C ASP A 214 -28.38 -0.46 -3.65
N PHE A 215 -28.46 0.22 -2.49
CA PHE A 215 -27.35 0.31 -1.53
C PHE A 215 -27.01 -1.06 -0.91
N ASN A 216 -28.01 -1.86 -0.55
CA ASN A 216 -27.80 -3.19 0.04
C ASN A 216 -27.56 -4.29 -1.01
N ALA A 217 -28.18 -4.22 -2.19
CA ALA A 217 -28.00 -5.19 -3.28
C ALA A 217 -26.58 -5.20 -3.88
N ARG A 218 -25.75 -4.24 -3.49
CA ARG A 218 -24.35 -4.06 -3.90
C ARG A 218 -23.35 -4.52 -2.84
N LYS A 219 -23.82 -5.06 -1.71
CA LYS A 219 -22.96 -5.62 -0.68
C LYS A 219 -22.77 -7.11 -0.95
N SER A 220 -21.52 -7.50 -1.14
CA SER A 220 -21.15 -8.90 -1.35
C SER A 220 -20.28 -9.31 -0.18
N CYS A 221 -20.60 -10.42 0.45
CA CYS A 221 -19.74 -10.98 1.48
C CYS A 221 -18.66 -11.82 0.75
N LEU A 222 -17.39 -11.45 0.94
CA LEU A 222 -16.24 -12.23 0.44
C LEU A 222 -16.01 -13.40 1.39
N ILE A 223 -16.01 -14.61 0.88
CA ILE A 223 -15.72 -15.82 1.66
C ILE A 223 -14.41 -16.39 1.13
N VAL A 224 -13.39 -16.42 1.98
CA VAL A 224 -12.08 -17.02 1.70
C VAL A 224 -11.94 -18.27 2.57
N LEU A 225 -11.66 -19.41 1.95
CA LEU A 225 -11.38 -20.66 2.67
C LEU A 225 -9.86 -20.84 2.70
N ASN A 226 -9.29 -20.95 3.89
CA ASN A 226 -7.84 -20.96 4.09
C ASN A 226 -7.27 -22.39 4.25
N ASP A 227 -7.96 -23.40 3.70
CA ASP A 227 -7.59 -24.79 3.95
C ASP A 227 -7.65 -25.66 2.69
N ASP A 228 -6.54 -26.35 2.43
CA ASP A 228 -6.36 -27.27 1.31
C ASP A 228 -6.97 -28.67 1.61
N ILE A 229 -7.48 -28.88 2.83
CA ILE A 229 -7.76 -30.22 3.37
C ILE A 229 -9.24 -30.65 3.22
N HIS A 230 -10.18 -29.71 3.05
CA HIS A 230 -11.61 -30.01 3.13
C HIS A 230 -12.31 -30.16 1.78
N ASP A 231 -13.27 -31.09 1.71
CA ASP A 231 -14.17 -31.23 0.57
C ASP A 231 -15.15 -30.04 0.55
N LEU A 232 -15.03 -29.21 -0.49
CA LEU A 232 -15.88 -28.04 -0.68
C LEU A 232 -17.37 -28.40 -0.80
N GLY A 233 -17.68 -29.67 -1.12
CA GLY A 233 -19.05 -30.17 -1.20
C GLY A 233 -19.85 -30.04 0.09
N GLU A 234 -19.18 -30.09 1.25
CA GLU A 234 -19.82 -29.93 2.58
C GLU A 234 -20.31 -28.49 2.82
N PHE A 235 -19.71 -27.51 2.14
CA PHE A 235 -20.08 -26.10 2.28
C PHE A 235 -21.32 -25.71 1.47
N ILE A 236 -21.74 -26.52 0.49
CA ILE A 236 -22.92 -26.22 -0.34
C ILE A 236 -24.19 -26.12 0.51
N GLU A 237 -24.39 -27.09 1.42
CA GLU A 237 -25.57 -27.12 2.29
C GLU A 237 -25.49 -25.98 3.31
N CYS A 238 -24.32 -25.77 3.92
CA CYS A 238 -24.05 -24.64 4.81
C CYS A 238 -24.37 -23.29 4.15
N PHE A 239 -23.88 -23.02 2.93
CA PHE A 239 -24.16 -21.77 2.23
C PHE A 239 -25.63 -21.64 1.89
N SER A 240 -26.27 -22.72 1.43
CA SER A 240 -27.70 -22.70 1.09
C SER A 240 -28.55 -22.34 2.31
N GLU A 241 -28.27 -22.93 3.46
CA GLU A 241 -29.01 -22.70 4.70
C GLU A 241 -28.68 -21.34 5.33
N THR A 242 -27.40 -21.04 5.51
CA THR A 242 -26.94 -19.88 6.27
C THR A 242 -27.11 -18.58 5.50
N LEU A 243 -26.86 -18.60 4.19
CA LEU A 243 -26.97 -17.42 3.33
C LEU A 243 -28.35 -17.32 2.68
N ASN A 244 -29.20 -18.33 2.89
CA ASN A 244 -30.52 -18.46 2.28
C ASN A 244 -30.48 -18.30 0.75
N ILE A 245 -29.48 -18.93 0.12
CA ILE A 245 -29.31 -18.95 -1.34
C ILE A 245 -29.73 -20.30 -1.90
N CYS A 246 -30.12 -20.34 -3.18
CA CYS A 246 -30.46 -21.62 -3.80
C CYS A 246 -29.21 -22.49 -3.97
N ARG A 247 -29.40 -23.81 -3.98
CA ARG A 247 -28.33 -24.80 -4.15
C ARG A 247 -27.45 -24.53 -5.38
N GLN A 248 -28.03 -24.04 -6.48
CA GLN A 248 -27.29 -23.68 -7.70
C GLN A 248 -26.32 -22.52 -7.47
N SER A 249 -26.74 -21.50 -6.70
CA SER A 249 -25.87 -20.39 -6.31
C SER A 249 -24.79 -20.83 -5.32
N ALA A 250 -25.11 -21.74 -4.40
CA ALA A 250 -24.11 -22.32 -3.50
C ALA A 250 -23.06 -23.15 -4.26
N GLN A 251 -23.47 -23.93 -5.26
CA GLN A 251 -22.56 -24.67 -6.16
C GLN A 251 -21.71 -23.74 -7.04
N ALA A 252 -22.26 -22.59 -7.45
CA ALA A 252 -21.47 -21.59 -8.16
C ALA A 252 -20.40 -21.00 -7.22
N ALA A 253 -20.76 -20.66 -5.99
CA ALA A 253 -19.81 -20.17 -4.99
C ALA A 253 -18.73 -21.21 -4.65
N GLU A 254 -19.10 -22.48 -4.48
CA GLU A 254 -18.17 -23.59 -4.28
C GLU A 254 -17.14 -23.68 -5.42
N ARG A 255 -17.62 -23.60 -6.67
CA ARG A 255 -16.75 -23.59 -7.85
C ARG A 255 -15.83 -22.38 -7.86
N ASP A 256 -16.37 -21.20 -7.53
CA ASP A 256 -15.58 -19.98 -7.47
C ASP A 256 -14.47 -20.13 -6.40
N MET A 257 -14.77 -20.72 -5.24
CA MET A 257 -13.76 -21.02 -4.22
C MET A 257 -12.69 -21.98 -4.72
N TYR A 258 -13.07 -23.04 -5.43
CA TYR A 258 -12.13 -23.99 -6.00
C TYR A 258 -11.23 -23.37 -7.09
N GLU A 259 -11.82 -22.51 -7.92
CA GLU A 259 -11.12 -21.88 -9.04
C GLU A 259 -10.24 -20.72 -8.59
N HIS A 260 -10.72 -19.89 -7.65
CA HIS A 260 -10.15 -18.60 -7.29
C HIS A 260 -9.64 -18.49 -5.84
N GLY A 261 -9.91 -19.49 -4.99
CA GLY A 261 -9.60 -19.44 -3.55
C GLY A 261 -10.61 -18.63 -2.72
N TYR A 262 -11.65 -18.07 -3.35
CA TYR A 262 -12.68 -17.30 -2.69
C TYR A 262 -14.01 -17.32 -3.48
N ALA A 263 -15.12 -17.02 -2.82
CA ALA A 263 -16.37 -16.65 -3.50
C ALA A 263 -16.91 -15.32 -3.02
N CYS A 264 -17.52 -14.58 -3.94
CA CYS A 264 -18.30 -13.39 -3.62
C CYS A 264 -19.78 -13.73 -3.68
N ILE A 265 -20.45 -13.70 -2.52
CA ILE A 265 -21.89 -13.99 -2.47
C ILE A 265 -22.63 -12.69 -2.24
N ARG A 266 -23.53 -12.37 -3.17
CA ARG A 266 -24.37 -11.18 -3.08
C ARG A 266 -25.33 -11.34 -1.91
N TYR A 267 -25.23 -10.45 -0.93
CA TYR A 267 -25.99 -10.58 0.29
C TYR A 267 -27.37 -9.93 0.14
N LEU A 268 -28.41 -10.64 0.58
CA LEU A 268 -29.80 -10.18 0.48
C LEU A 268 -30.29 -9.47 1.75
N PHE A 269 -29.50 -9.46 2.83
CA PHE A 269 -29.86 -8.89 4.13
C PHE A 269 -28.98 -7.69 4.52
N ASP A 270 -29.27 -7.09 5.68
CA ASP A 270 -28.49 -6.01 6.28
C ASP A 270 -27.13 -6.50 6.85
N ALA A 271 -26.28 -5.56 7.28
CA ALA A 271 -24.96 -5.85 7.83
C ALA A 271 -25.02 -6.78 9.07
N ALA A 272 -26.03 -6.61 9.92
CA ALA A 272 -26.27 -7.49 11.07
C ALA A 272 -26.60 -8.92 10.62
N GLY A 273 -27.33 -9.08 9.51
CA GLY A 273 -27.55 -10.35 8.86
C GLY A 273 -26.25 -11.00 8.36
N CYS A 274 -25.31 -10.25 7.76
CA CYS A 274 -24.05 -10.86 7.28
C CYS A 274 -23.17 -11.25 8.45
N GLN A 275 -23.14 -10.44 9.52
CA GLN A 275 -22.42 -10.79 10.74
C GLN A 275 -22.97 -12.09 11.38
N ARG A 276 -24.30 -12.27 11.44
CA ARG A 276 -24.90 -13.53 11.93
C ARG A 276 -24.57 -14.73 11.04
N ALA A 277 -24.59 -14.55 9.72
CA ALA A 277 -24.21 -15.63 8.79
C ALA A 277 -22.73 -15.98 8.92
N LYS A 278 -21.85 -14.99 9.05
CA LYS A 278 -20.43 -15.18 9.37
C LYS A 278 -20.27 -16.02 10.63
N GLU A 279 -20.88 -15.59 11.74
CA GLU A 279 -20.83 -16.31 13.01
C GLU A 279 -21.38 -17.74 12.89
N SER A 280 -22.43 -17.95 12.10
CA SER A 280 -23.01 -19.28 11.88
C SER A 280 -22.08 -20.19 11.08
N ILE A 281 -21.41 -19.67 10.05
CA ILE A 281 -20.41 -20.43 9.27
C ILE A 281 -19.19 -20.75 10.15
N GLU A 282 -18.72 -19.79 10.95
CA GLU A 282 -17.59 -19.95 11.87
C GLU A 282 -17.87 -20.92 13.04
N GLN A 283 -19.13 -21.05 13.46
CA GLN A 283 -19.55 -21.94 14.56
C GLN A 283 -19.80 -23.39 14.15
N LEU A 284 -19.69 -23.73 12.86
CA LEU A 284 -19.89 -25.11 12.41
C LEU A 284 -18.84 -26.05 13.04
N PRO A 285 -19.26 -27.21 13.59
CA PRO A 285 -18.40 -28.04 14.40
C PRO A 285 -17.26 -28.69 13.61
N VAL A 286 -16.08 -28.07 13.65
CA VAL A 286 -14.79 -28.62 14.12
C VAL A 286 -14.46 -30.07 13.71
N THR A 287 -14.42 -30.34 12.41
CA THR A 287 -13.29 -31.12 11.87
C THR A 287 -12.27 -30.25 11.12
N SER A 288 -12.52 -28.92 11.10
CA SER A 288 -11.93 -27.96 10.17
C SER A 288 -11.59 -26.64 10.90
N GLN A 289 -10.86 -26.70 12.02
CA GLN A 289 -10.75 -25.57 12.94
C GLN A 289 -9.62 -24.57 12.62
N LYS A 290 -9.61 -24.05 11.39
CA LYS A 290 -8.94 -22.81 11.01
C LYS A 290 -9.65 -22.15 9.83
N PHE A 291 -10.93 -21.79 10.01
CA PHE A 291 -11.73 -21.28 8.91
C PHE A 291 -12.13 -19.83 9.12
N ILE A 292 -11.79 -19.04 8.10
CA ILE A 292 -12.26 -17.68 7.80
C ILE A 292 -11.61 -16.58 8.64
N ASP A 293 -10.49 -16.05 8.16
CA ASP A 293 -9.86 -14.86 8.77
C ASP A 293 -10.69 -13.58 8.52
N SER A 294 -11.57 -13.56 7.52
CA SER A 294 -12.60 -12.51 7.39
C SER A 294 -13.72 -12.90 6.42
N ILE A 295 -14.97 -12.76 6.84
CA ILE A 295 -16.03 -12.33 5.93
C ILE A 295 -16.01 -10.81 5.95
N LEU A 296 -15.40 -10.21 4.94
CA LEU A 296 -15.49 -8.76 4.75
C LEU A 296 -16.88 -8.47 4.18
N CYS A 297 -17.70 -7.82 4.99
CA CYS A 297 -19.00 -7.32 4.58
C CYS A 297 -18.80 -5.99 3.83
N GLY A 298 -18.23 -6.08 2.63
CA GLY A 298 -17.88 -4.91 1.82
C GLY A 298 -18.90 -4.63 0.73
N SER A 299 -19.11 -3.34 0.44
CA SER A 299 -19.90 -2.86 -0.70
C SER A 299 -19.15 -3.11 -2.03
N ARG A 300 -18.96 -4.36 -2.46
CA ARG A 300 -18.37 -4.67 -3.79
C ARG A 300 -19.44 -4.57 -4.89
N ARG A 301 -19.31 -3.54 -5.75
CA ARG A 301 -19.96 -3.49 -7.07
C ARG A 301 -19.11 -4.26 -8.08
N PHE A 302 -19.65 -5.36 -8.63
CA PHE A 302 -19.25 -5.89 -9.94
C PHE A 302 -20.00 -5.16 -11.04
#